data_AF-A0A419EPK6-F1
#
_entry.id   AF-A0A419EPK6-F1
#
_cell.length_a   1.000
_cell.length_b   1.000
_cell.length_c   1.000
_cell.angle_alpha   90.00
_cell.angle_beta   90.00
_cell.angle_gamma   90.00
#
_symmetry.space_group_name_H-M   'P 1'
#
loop_
_entity.id
_entity.type
_entity.pdbx_description
1 polymer ?
#
loop_
_entity_poly.entity_id
_entity_poly.type
_entity_poly.pdbx_seq_one_letter_code
_entity_poly.pdbx_strand_id
1 'polypeptide(L)' 'MPNFSHTWLPFIYLYAFGGLFFFTGIYIIRKSHALNMKRKSHRYWFKVLIFGFFYFMIIHTVLIIAALYW' A
#
# COMPACT_ATOMS: atom_id res chain seq x y z
N MET A 1 -22.87 -1.97 -14.90
CA MET A 1 -21.54 -1.78 -14.28
C MET A 1 -21.66 -0.68 -13.24
N PRO A 2 -21.12 -0.85 -12.02
CA PRO A 2 -21.09 0.21 -11.02
C PRO A 2 -20.35 1.45 -11.54
N ASN A 3 -20.79 2.64 -11.14
CA ASN A 3 -20.14 3.89 -11.54
C ASN A 3 -18.71 3.97 -10.98
N PHE A 4 -17.84 4.71 -11.66
CA PHE A 4 -16.46 4.96 -11.25
C PHE A 4 -16.35 5.42 -9.78
N SER A 5 -17.28 6.28 -9.35
CA SER A 5 -17.33 6.81 -7.98
C SER A 5 -17.55 5.76 -6.90
N HIS A 6 -18.09 4.58 -7.24
CA HIS A 6 -18.37 3.49 -6.31
C HIS A 6 -17.34 2.34 -6.39
N THR A 7 -16.39 2.40 -7.31
CA THR A 7 -15.41 1.31 -7.56
C THR A 7 -13.99 1.84 -7.50
N TRP A 8 -13.63 2.69 -8.43
CA TRP A 8 -12.27 3.20 -8.59
C TRP A 8 -11.97 4.38 -7.68
N LEU A 9 -12.94 5.27 -7.44
CA LEU A 9 -12.72 6.43 -6.57
C LEU A 9 -12.36 6.03 -5.12
N PRO A 10 -13.07 5.09 -4.46
CA PRO A 10 -12.70 4.63 -3.12
C PRO A 10 -11.35 3.89 -3.10
N PHE A 11 -11.06 3.11 -4.15
CA PHE A 11 -9.77 2.43 -4.31
C PHE A 11 -8.61 3.44 -4.40
N ILE A 12 -8.73 4.45 -5.28
CA ILE A 12 -7.73 5.51 -5.43
C ILE A 12 -7.58 6.27 -4.11
N TYR A 13 -8.68 6.60 -3.43
CA TYR A 13 -8.62 7.26 -2.14
C TYR A 13 -7.83 6.43 -1.12
N LEU A 14 -8.13 5.14 -0.98
CA LEU A 14 -7.45 4.26 -0.03
C LEU A 14 -5.95 4.14 -0.32
N TYR A 15 -5.55 3.87 -1.56
CA TYR A 15 -4.15 3.59 -1.88
C TYR A 15 -3.33 4.84 -2.22
N ALA A 16 -3.91 5.88 -2.80
CA ALA A 16 -3.19 7.14 -3.02
C ALA A 16 -3.14 7.96 -1.73
N PHE A 17 -4.30 8.31 -1.15
CA PHE A 17 -4.34 9.15 0.04
C PHE A 17 -3.84 8.39 1.27
N GLY A 18 -4.30 7.15 1.49
CA GLY A 18 -3.74 6.29 2.54
C GLY A 18 -2.26 5.94 2.29
N GLY A 19 -1.85 5.81 1.02
CA GLY A 19 -0.44 5.65 0.63
C GLY A 19 0.43 6.84 1.07
N LEU A 20 -0.05 8.08 0.93
CA LEU A 20 0.67 9.26 1.42
C LEU A 20 0.98 9.16 2.91
N PHE A 21 0.00 8.77 3.73
CA PHE A 21 0.22 8.57 5.17
C PHE A 21 1.17 7.41 5.44
N PHE A 22 1.03 6.30 4.74
CA PHE A 22 1.90 5.13 4.89
C PHE A 22 3.38 5.47 4.56
N PHE A 23 3.63 6.14 3.43
CA PHE A 23 4.97 6.57 3.05
C PHE A 23 5.52 7.67 3.95
N THR A 24 4.67 8.55 4.48
CA THR A 24 5.07 9.54 5.49
C THR A 24 5.50 8.85 6.79
N GLY A 25 4.76 7.83 7.24
CA GLY A 25 5.15 7.01 8.38
C GLY A 25 6.49 6.31 8.16
N ILE A 26 6.70 5.74 6.97
CA ILE A 26 7.99 5.16 6.55
C ILE A 26 9.12 6.19 6.60
N TYR A 27 8.87 7.40 6.12
CA TYR A 27 9.85 8.48 6.17
C TYR A 27 10.22 8.83 7.61
N ILE A 28 9.24 8.95 8.50
CA ILE A 28 9.45 9.26 9.93
C ILE A 28 10.27 8.17 10.62
N ILE A 29 9.91 6.88 10.48
CA ILE A 29 10.65 5.78 11.14
C ILE A 29 12.09 5.64 10.65
N ARG A 30 12.36 6.04 9.40
CA ARG A 30 13.71 6.09 8.84
C ARG A 30 14.49 7.28 9.41
N LYS A 31 13.85 8.45 9.50
CA LYS A 31 14.47 9.68 9.99
C LYS A 31 14.75 9.64 11.49
N SER A 32 13.89 8.98 12.27
CA SER A 32 14.06 8.81 13.73
C SER A 32 15.10 7.75 14.12
N HIS A 33 15.76 7.11 13.15
CA HIS A 33 16.67 5.98 13.36
C HIS A 33 16.05 4.76 14.05
N ALA A 34 14.72 4.71 14.24
CA ALA A 34 14.00 3.55 14.74
C ALA A 34 14.20 2.32 13.83
N LEU A 35 14.32 2.56 12.51
CA LEU A 35 14.60 1.53 11.53
C LEU A 35 16.10 1.52 11.12
N ASN A 36 16.89 0.68 11.78
CA ASN A 36 18.29 0.47 11.40
C ASN A 36 18.44 -0.40 10.13
N MET A 37 18.65 0.24 8.99
CA MET A 37 18.89 -0.43 7.70
C MET A 37 20.20 -1.25 7.64
N LYS A 38 21.09 -1.19 8.63
CA LYS A 38 22.28 -2.07 8.69
C LYS A 38 21.94 -3.47 9.23
N ARG A 39 20.86 -3.59 10.01
CA ARG A 39 20.41 -4.87 10.60
C ARG A 39 19.61 -5.68 9.57
N LYS A 40 20.00 -6.94 9.34
CA LYS A 40 19.34 -7.84 8.38
C LYS A 40 17.83 -7.99 8.65
N SER A 41 17.44 -8.18 9.91
CA SER A 41 16.04 -8.31 10.31
C SER A 41 15.21 -7.07 9.98
N HIS A 42 15.69 -5.87 10.31
CA HIS A 42 14.95 -4.62 10.03
C HIS A 42 14.80 -4.39 8.52
N ARG A 43 15.83 -4.69 7.72
CA ARG A 43 15.72 -4.62 6.25
C ARG A 43 14.70 -5.61 5.69
N TYR A 44 14.66 -6.83 6.24
CA TYR A 44 13.67 -7.83 5.82
C TYR A 44 12.25 -7.34 6.10
N TRP A 45 11.97 -6.94 7.34
CA TRP A 45 10.66 -6.41 7.71
C TRP A 45 10.27 -5.15 6.95
N PHE A 46 11.23 -4.27 6.68
CA PHE A 46 10.98 -3.11 5.82
C PHE A 46 10.56 -3.52 4.40
N LYS A 47 11.24 -4.49 3.79
CA LYS A 47 10.85 -5.02 2.47
C LYS A 47 9.48 -5.68 2.52
N VAL A 48 9.18 -6.47 3.56
CA VAL A 48 7.87 -7.08 3.75
C VAL A 48 6.76 -6.03 3.91
N LEU A 49 7.03 -4.94 4.62
CA LEU A 49 6.07 -3.85 4.80
C LEU A 49 5.73 -3.18 3.45
N ILE A 50 6.76 -2.83 2.67
CA ILE A 50 6.57 -2.24 1.33
C ILE A 50 5.85 -3.24 0.41
N PHE A 51 6.31 -4.49 0.40
CA PHE A 51 5.70 -5.54 -0.40
C PHE A 51 4.23 -5.73 -0.05
N GLY A 52 3.87 -5.77 1.23
CA GLY A 52 2.50 -5.94 1.70
C GLY A 52 1.55 -4.85 1.18
N PHE A 53 1.99 -3.60 1.15
CA PHE A 53 1.20 -2.49 0.58
C PHE A 53 0.86 -2.74 -0.90
N PHE A 54 1.86 -3.03 -1.73
CA PHE A 54 1.65 -3.28 -3.16
C PHE A 54 0.92 -4.59 -3.44
N TYR A 55 1.21 -5.63 -2.65
CA TYR A 55 0.53 -6.92 -2.76
C TYR A 55 -0.97 -6.78 -2.57
N PHE A 56 -1.40 -6.08 -1.51
CA PHE A 56 -2.83 -5.80 -1.29
C PHE A 56 -3.42 -4.89 -2.36
N MET A 57 -2.69 -3.86 -2.81
CA MET A 57 -3.15 -2.98 -3.89
C MET A 57 -3.43 -3.76 -5.18
N ILE A 58 -2.55 -4.69 -5.56
CA ILE A 58 -2.69 -5.52 -6.76
C ILE A 58 -3.86 -6.48 -6.61
N ILE A 59 -3.93 -7.23 -5.50
CA ILE A 59 -5.05 -8.17 -5.29
C ILE A 59 -6.38 -7.45 -5.31
N HIS A 60 -6.47 -6.30 -4.64
CA HIS A 60 -7.71 -5.52 -4.61
C HIS A 60 -8.08 -5.02 -6.02
N THR A 61 -7.11 -4.59 -6.82
CA THR A 61 -7.33 -4.23 -8.23
C THR A 61 -7.85 -5.42 -9.04
N VAL A 62 -7.23 -6.59 -8.89
CA VAL A 62 -7.64 -7.82 -9.58
C VAL A 62 -9.08 -8.19 -9.19
N LEU A 63 -9.44 -8.07 -7.91
CA LEU A 63 -10.80 -8.34 -7.43
C LEU A 63 -11.82 -7.34 -7.98
N ILE A 64 -11.48 -6.04 -8.08
CA ILE A 64 -12.34 -5.04 -8.71
C ILE A 64 -12.57 -5.40 -10.18
N ILE A 65 -11.51 -5.75 -10.91
CA ILE A 65 -11.62 -6.15 -12.32
C ILE A 65 -12.46 -7.42 -12.45
N ALA A 66 -12.20 -8.43 -11.63
CA ALA A 66 -12.98 -9.67 -11.63
C ALA A 66 -14.48 -9.36 -11.42
N ALA A 67 -14.83 -8.54 -10.42
CA ALA A 67 -16.22 -8.19 -10.14
C ALA A 67 -16.88 -7.29 -11.22
N LEU A 68 -16.10 -6.58 -12.04
CA LEU A 68 -16.62 -5.69 -13.08
C LEU A 68 -16.89 -6.42 -14.40
N TYR A 69 -16.15 -7.48 -14.69
CA TYR A 69 -16.13 -8.13 -16.01
C TYR A 69 -16.47 -9.62 -15.98
N TRP A 70 -16.65 -10.21 -14.80
CA TRP A 70 -17.06 -11.61 -14.59
C TRP A 70 -18.25 -11.65 -13.64
#